data_AF-A0A0F0LT68-F1
#
_entry.id   AF-A0A0F0LT68-F1
#
_cell.length_a   1.000
_cell.length_b   1.000
_cell.length_c   1.000
_cell.angle_alpha   90.00
_cell.angle_beta   90.00
_cell.angle_gamma   90.00
#
_symmetry.space_group_name_H-M   'P 1'
#
loop_
_entity.id
_entity.type
_entity.pdbx_description
1 polymer ?
#
loop_
_entity_poly.entity_id
_entity_poly.type
_entity_poly.pdbx_seq_one_letter_code
_entity_poly.pdbx_strand_id
1 'polypeptide(L)'
;MSDIATLVPEPADTELAVSALRGLDAVLGAEGPVRLHLAGQVGDVEVPRSALAALAQVLDSFAHGEGVTVLPSQAELTTQQAADALRVSRPFLIGLLDDGQIEYRTVGTHRRVKAASLIRYLREDDERRQSAADALTAETRELGFA
;
A
#
# COMPACT_ATOMS: atom_id res chain seq x y z
N MET A 1 19.05 6.31 8.21
CA MET A 1 17.73 5.83 8.68
C MET A 1 16.76 6.26 7.61
N SER A 2 16.09 5.32 6.94
CA SER A 2 15.12 5.68 5.90
C SER A 2 13.88 6.24 6.59
N ASP A 3 13.59 7.51 6.36
CA ASP A 3 12.46 8.17 7.00
C ASP A 3 11.14 7.58 6.48
N ILE A 4 10.34 7.08 7.41
CA ILE A 4 8.97 6.64 7.15
C ILE A 4 8.12 7.90 7.14
N ALA A 5 7.57 8.25 5.99
CA ALA A 5 6.66 9.39 5.86
C ALA A 5 5.22 8.88 5.83
N THR A 6 4.43 9.31 6.82
CA THR A 6 2.97 9.16 6.80
C THR A 6 2.37 10.49 6.37
N LEU A 7 1.64 10.45 5.26
CA LEU A 7 0.93 11.58 4.70
C LEU A 7 -0.53 11.47 5.16
N VAL A 8 -1.04 12.48 5.84
CA VAL A 8 -2.42 12.53 6.33
C VAL A 8 -3.15 13.62 5.54
N PRO A 9 -4.24 13.29 4.83
CA PRO A 9 -4.97 14.28 4.04
C PRO A 9 -5.67 15.30 4.94
N GLU A 10 -5.60 16.58 4.55
CA GLU A 10 -6.50 17.61 5.06
C GLU A 10 -7.86 17.52 4.34
N PRO A 11 -8.95 18.09 4.91
CA PRO A 11 -10.26 18.06 4.26
C PRO A 11 -10.28 18.64 2.84
N ALA A 12 -9.45 19.64 2.58
CA ALA A 12 -9.29 20.23 1.24
C ALA A 12 -8.58 19.28 0.25
N ASP A 13 -7.74 18.37 0.75
CA ASP A 13 -7.00 17.41 -0.09
C ASP A 13 -7.92 16.33 -0.65
N THR A 14 -9.01 16.00 0.06
CA THR A 14 -9.96 14.97 -0.36
C THR A 14 -10.68 15.36 -1.66
N GLU A 15 -11.19 16.59 -1.76
CA GLU A 15 -11.86 17.07 -2.98
C GLU A 15 -10.87 17.19 -4.15
N LEU A 16 -9.66 17.68 -3.88
CA LEU A 16 -8.58 17.75 -4.88
C LEU A 16 -8.17 16.36 -5.36
N ALA A 17 -8.10 15.37 -4.46
CA ALA A 17 -7.74 14.01 -4.80
C ALA A 17 -8.77 13.35 -5.73
N VAL A 18 -10.07 13.53 -5.46
CA VAL A 18 -11.15 13.05 -6.34
C VAL A 18 -11.05 13.67 -7.74
N SER A 19 -10.79 14.98 -7.82
CA SER A 19 -10.63 15.67 -9.10
C SER A 19 -9.39 15.15 -9.86
N ALA A 20 -8.27 15.00 -9.17
CA ALA A 20 -7.02 14.51 -9.73
C ALA A 20 -7.16 13.07 -10.27
N LEU A 21 -7.81 12.16 -9.54
CA LEU A 21 -8.03 10.77 -9.97
C LEU A 21 -8.74 10.68 -11.33
N ARG A 22 -9.80 11.46 -11.54
CA ARG A 22 -10.51 11.49 -12.84
C ARG A 22 -9.59 11.91 -13.98
N GLY A 23 -8.66 12.82 -13.72
CA GLY A 23 -7.65 13.26 -14.69
C GLY A 23 -6.58 12.20 -14.95
N LEU A 24 -6.16 11.47 -13.92
CA LEU A 24 -5.15 10.41 -14.02
C LEU A 24 -5.66 9.15 -14.74
N ASP A 25 -6.91 8.74 -14.52
CA ASP A 25 -7.50 7.55 -15.17
C ASP A 25 -7.44 7.61 -16.69
N ALA A 26 -7.63 8.82 -17.27
CA ALA A 26 -7.52 9.04 -18.70
C ALA A 26 -6.10 8.80 -19.25
N VAL A 27 -5.08 8.96 -18.41
CA VAL A 27 -3.66 8.84 -18.78
C VAL A 27 -3.12 7.43 -18.50
N LEU A 28 -3.68 6.73 -17.50
CA LEU A 28 -3.27 5.38 -17.12
C LEU A 28 -3.53 4.33 -18.22
N GLY A 29 -4.34 4.64 -19.24
CA GLY A 29 -4.56 3.80 -20.43
C GLY A 29 -3.51 3.92 -21.54
N ALA A 30 -2.60 4.91 -21.49
CA ALA A 30 -1.61 5.16 -22.54
C ALA A 30 -0.31 4.34 -22.36
N GLU A 31 0.35 3.99 -23.46
CA GLU A 31 1.67 3.34 -23.46
C GLU A 31 2.81 4.38 -23.51
N GLY A 32 3.76 4.31 -22.56
CA GLY A 32 4.94 5.17 -22.52
C GLY A 32 5.18 5.89 -21.18
N PRO A 33 6.27 6.68 -21.07
CA PRO A 33 6.50 7.56 -19.93
C PRO A 33 5.44 8.67 -19.89
N VAL A 34 5.05 9.08 -18.68
CA VAL A 34 4.03 10.13 -18.49
C VAL A 34 4.72 11.45 -18.21
N ARG A 35 4.27 12.51 -18.91
CA ARG A 35 4.72 13.88 -18.70
C ARG A 35 3.74 14.62 -17.80
N LEU A 36 4.25 15.11 -16.67
CA LEU A 36 3.52 15.94 -15.73
C LEU A 36 3.91 17.41 -15.95
N HIS A 37 2.90 18.27 -16.10
CA HIS A 37 3.11 19.71 -16.14
C HIS A 37 2.94 20.29 -14.73
N LEU A 38 4.00 20.88 -14.19
CA LEU A 38 3.99 21.48 -12.85
C LEU A 38 3.93 23.01 -12.98
N ALA A 39 2.84 23.60 -12.50
CA ALA A 39 2.64 25.04 -12.54
C ALA A 39 3.79 25.75 -11.79
N GLY A 40 4.44 26.71 -12.45
CA GLY A 40 5.57 27.45 -11.88
C GLY A 40 6.96 26.87 -12.20
N GLN A 41 7.04 25.71 -12.88
CA GLN A 41 8.28 25.23 -13.48
C GLN A 41 8.27 25.38 -15.01
N VAL A 42 9.43 25.69 -15.58
CA VAL A 42 9.62 25.69 -17.03
C VAL A 42 9.94 24.26 -17.46
N GLY A 43 8.99 23.62 -18.13
CA GLY A 43 9.13 22.29 -18.73
C GLY A 43 8.26 21.21 -18.09
N ASP A 44 8.13 20.09 -18.80
CA ASP A 44 7.43 18.91 -18.32
C ASP A 44 8.38 18.00 -17.54
N VAL A 45 7.87 17.32 -16.51
CA VAL A 45 8.60 16.29 -15.77
C VAL A 45 8.17 14.92 -16.26
N GLU A 46 9.12 14.12 -16.74
CA GLU A 46 8.89 12.73 -17.12
C GLU A 46 8.98 11.82 -15.88
N VAL A 47 7.93 11.03 -15.67
CA VAL A 47 7.87 10.05 -14.57
C VAL A 47 7.59 8.64 -15.07
N PRO A 48 8.12 7.60 -14.40
CA PRO A 48 7.75 6.23 -14.68
C PRO A 48 6.25 6.02 -14.48
N ARG A 49 5.63 5.22 -15.35
CA ARG A 49 4.20 4.85 -15.22
C ARG A 49 3.87 4.22 -13.87
N SER A 50 4.80 3.42 -13.32
CA SER A 50 4.65 2.82 -11.99
C SER A 50 4.56 3.87 -10.88
N ALA A 51 5.30 4.98 -10.99
CA ALA A 51 5.23 6.08 -10.04
C ALA A 51 3.89 6.82 -10.14
N LEU A 52 3.37 6.99 -11.36
CA LEU A 52 2.03 7.57 -11.57
C LEU A 52 0.92 6.67 -11.01
N ALA A 53 1.01 5.36 -11.22
CA ALA A 53 0.06 4.40 -10.66
C ALA A 53 0.09 4.41 -9.11
N ALA A 54 1.27 4.52 -8.51
CA ALA A 54 1.41 4.69 -7.07
C ALA A 54 0.79 6.02 -6.59
N LEU A 55 0.98 7.12 -7.34
CA LEU A 55 0.32 8.39 -7.04
C LEU A 55 -1.21 8.27 -7.10
N ALA A 56 -1.76 7.57 -8.10
CA ALA A 56 -3.19 7.31 -8.17
C ALA A 56 -3.70 6.55 -6.93
N GLN A 57 -2.98 5.53 -6.46
CA GLN A 57 -3.33 4.83 -5.23
C GLN A 57 -3.31 5.75 -4.00
N VAL A 58 -2.31 6.65 -3.90
CA VAL A 58 -2.23 7.63 -2.81
C VAL A 58 -3.44 8.57 -2.84
N LEU A 59 -3.78 9.08 -4.03
CA LEU A 59 -4.92 9.97 -4.22
C LEU A 59 -6.24 9.26 -3.91
N ASP A 60 -6.38 7.98 -4.25
CA ASP A 60 -7.55 7.18 -3.90
C ASP A 60 -7.72 7.06 -2.37
N SER A 61 -6.65 6.76 -1.64
CA SER A 61 -6.71 6.79 -0.17
C SER A 61 -7.08 8.19 0.35
N PHE A 62 -6.51 9.25 -0.20
CA PHE A 62 -6.82 10.63 0.20
C PHE A 62 -8.28 11.03 -0.08
N ALA A 63 -8.85 10.54 -1.17
CA ALA A 63 -10.26 10.72 -1.53
C ALA A 63 -11.20 10.04 -0.53
N HIS A 64 -10.73 9.01 0.18
CA HIS A 64 -11.45 8.35 1.27
C HIS A 64 -11.11 8.93 2.66
N GLY A 65 -10.27 9.97 2.73
CA GLY A 65 -9.79 10.55 3.99
C GLY A 65 -8.80 9.64 4.73
N GLU A 66 -8.22 8.66 4.04
CA GLU A 66 -7.27 7.71 4.62
C GLU A 66 -5.83 8.21 4.45
N GLY A 67 -5.05 8.13 5.53
CA GLY A 67 -3.62 8.43 5.50
C GLY A 67 -2.82 7.35 4.78
N VAL A 68 -1.74 7.75 4.11
CA VAL A 68 -0.87 6.85 3.35
C VAL A 68 0.54 6.86 3.94
N THR A 69 1.12 5.68 4.13
CA THR A 69 2.51 5.54 4.58
C THR A 69 3.37 5.03 3.44
N VAL A 70 4.42 5.80 3.09
CA VAL A 70 5.39 5.40 2.08
C VAL A 70 6.58 4.75 2.77
N LEU A 71 6.81 3.46 2.46
CA LEU A 71 7.88 2.68 3.05
C LEU A 71 8.87 2.21 1.98
N PRO A 72 10.15 2.59 2.06
CA PRO A 72 11.17 2.06 1.19
C PRO A 72 11.29 0.54 1.33
N SER A 73 11.48 -0.18 0.22
CA SER A 73 11.55 -1.65 0.23
C SER A 73 12.67 -2.22 1.11
N GLN A 74 13.76 -1.46 1.25
CA GLN A 74 14.93 -1.81 2.08
C GLN A 74 14.80 -1.31 3.53
N ALA A 75 13.68 -0.69 3.89
CA ALA A 75 13.46 -0.20 5.25
C ALA A 75 13.31 -1.37 6.23
N GLU A 76 13.70 -1.10 7.46
CA GLU A 76 13.51 -2.01 8.57
C GLU A 76 12.58 -1.39 9.59
N LEU A 77 11.55 -2.16 9.93
CA LEU A 77 10.52 -1.77 10.85
C LEU A 77 10.81 -2.33 12.24
N THR A 78 10.49 -1.56 13.26
CA THR A 78 10.30 -2.15 14.59
C THR A 78 9.11 -3.11 14.57
N THR A 79 9.06 -4.03 15.51
CA THR A 79 7.89 -4.91 15.67
C THR A 79 6.60 -4.14 15.95
N GLN A 80 6.69 -2.92 16.51
CA GLN A 80 5.50 -2.09 16.68
C GLN A 80 5.02 -1.56 15.34
N GLN A 81 5.90 -0.90 14.58
CA GLN A 81 5.57 -0.36 13.25
C GLN A 81 5.05 -1.44 12.29
N ALA A 82 5.63 -2.64 12.33
CA ALA A 82 5.15 -3.76 11.51
C ALA A 82 3.76 -4.26 11.94
N ALA A 83 3.45 -4.25 13.24
CA ALA A 83 2.14 -4.66 13.75
C ALA A 83 1.08 -3.63 13.38
N ASP A 84 1.41 -2.34 13.54
CA ASP A 84 0.54 -1.23 13.17
C ASP A 84 0.25 -1.25 11.65
N ALA A 85 1.28 -1.50 10.82
CA ALA A 85 1.13 -1.63 9.37
C ALA A 85 0.22 -2.81 8.95
N LEU A 86 0.25 -3.93 9.69
CA LEU A 86 -0.65 -5.06 9.47
C LEU A 86 -2.04 -4.86 10.10
N ARG A 87 -2.26 -3.79 10.87
CA ARG A 87 -3.47 -3.59 11.69
C ARG A 87 -3.76 -4.76 12.63
N VAL A 88 -2.72 -5.36 13.20
CA VAL A 88 -2.80 -6.50 14.14
C VAL A 88 -2.17 -6.18 15.48
N SER A 89 -2.42 -7.02 16.49
CA SER A 89 -1.74 -6.89 17.77
C SER A 89 -0.25 -7.28 17.64
N ARG A 90 0.62 -6.62 18.43
CA ARG A 90 2.05 -6.95 18.47
C ARG A 90 2.33 -8.42 18.83
N PRO A 91 1.61 -9.06 19.79
CA PRO A 91 1.79 -10.49 20.05
C PRO A 91 1.49 -11.36 18.82
N PHE A 92 0.46 -11.02 18.04
CA PHE A 92 0.15 -11.75 16.80
C PHE A 92 1.29 -11.63 15.79
N LEU A 93 1.82 -10.42 15.56
CA LEU A 93 2.99 -10.25 14.71
C LEU A 93 4.18 -11.10 15.20
N ILE A 94 4.45 -11.12 16.51
CA ILE A 94 5.55 -11.92 17.06
C ILE A 94 5.37 -13.40 16.71
N GLY A 95 4.15 -13.92 16.76
CA GLY A 95 3.83 -15.28 16.28
C GLY A 95 4.25 -15.48 14.82
N LEU A 96 3.85 -14.57 13.92
CA LEU A 96 4.22 -14.64 12.50
C LEU A 96 5.74 -14.59 12.26
N LEU A 97 6.47 -13.83 13.08
CA LEU A 97 7.93 -13.75 13.04
C LEU A 97 8.56 -15.08 13.50
N ASP A 98 8.09 -15.63 14.61
CA ASP A 98 8.61 -16.86 15.20
C ASP A 98 8.28 -18.09 14.33
N ASP A 99 7.13 -18.06 13.63
CA ASP A 99 6.72 -19.06 12.64
C ASP A 99 7.46 -18.91 11.28
N GLY A 100 8.30 -17.89 11.14
CA GLY A 100 9.10 -17.65 9.93
C GLY A 100 8.30 -17.15 8.72
N GLN A 101 7.03 -16.77 8.91
CA GLN A 101 6.19 -16.25 7.82
C GLN A 101 6.65 -14.88 7.34
N ILE A 102 7.23 -14.08 8.26
CA ILE A 102 7.78 -12.76 7.98
C ILE A 102 9.24 -12.73 8.43
N GLU A 103 10.15 -12.37 7.50
CA GLU A 103 11.57 -12.25 7.80
C GLU A 103 11.88 -11.06 8.72
N TYR A 104 12.72 -11.32 9.70
CA TYR A 104 13.31 -10.30 10.56
C TYR A 104 14.79 -10.61 10.81
N ARG A 105 15.52 -9.61 11.32
CA ARG A 105 16.84 -9.79 11.93
C ARG A 105 16.87 -9.19 13.31
N THR A 106 17.90 -9.49 14.08
CA THR A 106 18.10 -8.93 15.42
C THR A 106 19.17 -7.86 15.39
N VAL A 107 18.91 -6.73 16.04
CA VAL A 107 19.88 -5.66 16.30
C VAL A 107 19.99 -5.51 17.82
N GLY A 108 21.07 -6.04 18.37
CA GLY A 108 21.20 -6.25 19.81
C GLY A 108 20.11 -7.21 20.31
N THR A 109 19.25 -6.74 21.21
CA THR A 109 18.12 -7.50 21.75
C THR A 109 16.80 -7.28 21.00
N HIS A 110 16.77 -6.37 20.02
CA HIS A 110 15.52 -5.96 19.38
C HIS A 110 15.40 -6.56 17.97
N ARG A 111 14.21 -7.09 17.66
CA ARG A 111 13.87 -7.52 16.30
C ARG A 111 13.68 -6.31 15.36
N ARG A 112 14.06 -6.50 14.09
CA ARG A 112 13.88 -5.56 12.97
C ARG A 112 13.28 -6.34 11.81
N VAL A 113 12.06 -5.97 11.44
CA VAL A 113 11.27 -6.64 10.40
C VAL A 113 11.63 -6.04 9.05
N LYS A 114 11.92 -6.87 8.05
CA LYS A 114 12.20 -6.37 6.69
C LYS A 114 10.90 -5.91 6.04
N ALA A 115 10.83 -4.66 5.59
CA ALA A 115 9.66 -4.11 4.91
C ALA A 115 9.22 -4.98 3.72
N ALA A 116 10.17 -5.41 2.89
CA ALA A 116 9.89 -6.30 1.75
C ALA A 116 9.18 -7.60 2.15
N SER A 117 9.57 -8.22 3.28
CA SER A 117 8.91 -9.45 3.73
C SER A 117 7.52 -9.19 4.31
N LEU A 118 7.32 -8.02 4.94
CA LEU A 118 6.00 -7.62 5.43
C LEU A 118 5.03 -7.39 4.27
N ILE A 119 5.48 -6.69 3.22
CA ILE A 119 4.71 -6.43 2.01
C ILE A 119 4.37 -7.73 1.29
N ARG A 120 5.32 -8.68 1.21
CA ARG A 120 5.06 -10.02 0.66
C ARG A 120 3.93 -10.72 1.42
N TYR A 121 4.02 -10.73 2.76
CA TYR A 121 3.00 -11.35 3.61
C TYR A 121 1.60 -10.73 3.40
N LEU A 122 1.51 -9.40 3.32
CA LEU A 122 0.25 -8.70 3.05
C LEU A 122 -0.40 -9.13 1.73
N ARG A 123 0.39 -9.24 0.66
CA ARG A 123 -0.12 -9.70 -0.65
C ARG A 123 -0.62 -11.13 -0.60
N GLU A 124 0.17 -12.03 -0.01
CA GLU A 124 -0.23 -13.45 0.15
C GLU A 124 -1.50 -13.59 1.01
N ASP A 125 -1.69 -12.72 2.00
CA ASP A 125 -2.88 -12.72 2.85
C ASP A 125 -4.13 -12.19 2.13
N ASP A 126 -4.00 -11.10 1.36
CA ASP A 126 -5.08 -10.57 0.53
C ASP A 126 -5.51 -11.57 -0.56
N GLU A 127 -4.55 -12.22 -1.23
CA GLU A 127 -4.83 -13.28 -2.22
C GLU A 127 -5.60 -14.45 -1.57
N ARG A 128 -5.20 -14.87 -0.37
CA ARG A 128 -5.89 -15.92 0.38
C ARG A 128 -7.31 -15.51 0.75
N ARG A 129 -7.50 -14.27 1.23
CA ARG A 129 -8.82 -13.72 1.57
C ARG A 129 -9.74 -13.65 0.34
N GLN A 130 -9.22 -13.20 -0.80
CA GLN A 130 -9.98 -13.16 -2.05
C GLN A 130 -10.40 -14.57 -2.50
N SER A 131 -9.47 -15.53 -2.49
CA SER A 131 -9.76 -16.91 -2.88
C SER A 131 -10.83 -17.57 -2.02
N ALA A 132 -10.84 -17.30 -0.71
CA ALA A 132 -11.85 -17.80 0.21
C ALA A 132 -13.24 -17.18 -0.04
N ALA A 133 -13.29 -15.87 -0.34
CA ALA A 133 -14.52 -15.18 -0.69
C ALA A 133 -15.10 -15.70 -2.02
N ASP A 134 -14.25 -15.95 -3.01
CA ASP A 134 -14.64 -16.53 -4.30
C ASP A 134 -15.19 -17.96 -4.13
N ALA A 135 -14.55 -18.78 -3.29
CA ALA A 135 -15.01 -20.13 -2.97
C ALA A 135 -16.40 -20.12 -2.31
N LEU A 136 -16.63 -19.24 -1.33
CA LEU A 136 -17.92 -19.09 -0.66
C LEU A 136 -19.01 -18.61 -1.63
N THR A 137 -18.66 -17.71 -2.56
CA THR A 137 -19.58 -17.23 -3.60
C THR A 137 -19.92 -18.33 -4.60
N ALA A 138 -18.95 -19.15 -4.98
CA ALA A 138 -19.16 -20.30 -5.85
C ALA A 138 -20.09 -21.33 -5.19
N GLU A 139 -19.87 -21.65 -3.91
CA GLU A 139 -20.70 -22.56 -3.13
C GLU A 139 -22.14 -22.03 -2.96
N THR A 140 -22.30 -20.72 -2.71
CA THR A 140 -23.61 -20.07 -2.63
C THR A 140 -24.38 -20.12 -3.97
N ARG A 141 -23.66 -20.01 -5.10
CA ARG A 141 -24.22 -20.14 -6.45
C ARG A 141 -24.62 -21.58 -6.77
N GLU A 142 -23.83 -22.57 -6.34
CA GLU A 142 -24.16 -24.00 -6.48
C GLU A 142 -25.36 -24.41 -5.61
N LEU A 143 -25.51 -23.80 -4.43
CA LEU A 143 -26.64 -24.02 -3.52
C LEU A 143 -27.92 -23.25 -3.92
N GLY A 144 -27.89 -22.47 -5.00
CA GLY A 144 -29.09 -21.86 -5.61
C GLY A 144 -29.63 -20.64 -4.86
N PHE A 145 -28.81 -19.93 -4.09
CA PHE A 145 -29.22 -18.73 -3.35
C PHE A 145 -29.05 -17.39 -4.11
N ALA A 146 -28.94 -17.43 -5.45
CA ALA A 146 -28.90 -16.23 -6.30
C ALA A 146 -29.62 -16.46 -7.63
#